data_AF-A0A150RZR5-F1
#
_entry.id   AF-A0A150RZR5-F1
#
_cell.length_a   1.000
_cell.length_b   1.000
_cell.length_c   1.000
_cell.angle_alpha   90.00
_cell.angle_beta   90.00
_cell.angle_gamma   90.00
#
_symmetry.space_group_name_H-M   'P 1'
#
loop_
_entity.id
_entity.type
_entity.pdbx_description
1 polymer ?
#
loop_
_entity_poly.entity_id
_entity_poly.type
_entity_poly.pdbx_seq_one_letter_code
_entity_poly.pdbx_strand_id
1 'polypeptide(L)'
;MTTVSFSSDWSHQQSGDIQAGEPFRIEYDTERLPQNRAERYGQRAWSILVHLRFHPSGEAGAGDVSSGACEVDVSADTSRIELWFNNTDHTGGSSWDSRYGQNYWLDVNAAG
;
A
#
# COMPACT_ATOMS: atom_id res chain seq x y z
N MET A 1 7.15 5.10 -14.93
CA MET A 1 6.77 5.23 -13.50
C MET A 1 7.31 4.02 -12.76
N THR A 2 7.90 4.23 -11.59
CA THR A 2 8.38 3.16 -10.71
C THR A 2 7.19 2.41 -10.11
N THR A 3 7.29 1.09 -9.96
CA THR A 3 6.22 0.25 -9.43
C THR A 3 6.74 -0.66 -8.32
N VAL A 4 5.97 -0.80 -7.24
CA VAL A 4 6.16 -1.83 -6.21
C VAL A 4 4.94 -2.74 -6.22
N SER A 5 5.15 -4.02 -6.52
CA SER A 5 4.08 -5.02 -6.65
C SER A 5 4.10 -5.98 -5.47
N PHE A 6 2.93 -6.28 -4.92
CA PHE A 6 2.70 -7.21 -3.81
C PHE A 6 1.82 -8.36 -4.30
N SER A 7 2.41 -9.54 -4.48
CA SER A 7 1.74 -10.71 -5.07
C SER A 7 1.05 -11.59 -4.03
N SER A 8 0.08 -12.41 -4.44
CA SER A 8 -0.67 -13.36 -3.60
C SER A 8 0.18 -14.43 -2.91
N ASP A 9 1.39 -14.69 -3.43
CA ASP A 9 2.39 -15.57 -2.80
C ASP A 9 3.17 -14.90 -1.65
N TRP A 10 2.73 -13.71 -1.22
CA TRP A 10 3.33 -12.87 -0.18
C TRP A 10 4.68 -12.25 -0.55
N SER A 11 5.18 -12.49 -1.76
CA SER A 11 6.37 -11.79 -2.26
C SER A 11 6.03 -10.34 -2.61
N HIS A 12 7.07 -9.50 -2.67
CA HIS A 12 6.96 -8.19 -3.27
C HIS A 12 8.21 -7.90 -4.11
N GLN A 13 8.03 -7.13 -5.16
CA GLN A 13 9.08 -6.78 -6.11
C GLN A 13 8.97 -5.30 -6.44
N GLN A 14 10.11 -4.68 -6.66
CA GLN A 14 10.21 -3.30 -7.10
C GLN A 14 10.80 -3.25 -8.50
N SER A 15 10.18 -2.47 -9.38
CA SER A 15 10.63 -2.19 -10.73
C SER A 15 10.99 -0.71 -10.84
N GLY A 16 12.30 -0.43 -10.96
CA GLY A 16 12.86 0.92 -10.94
C GLY A 16 13.13 1.42 -9.52
N ASP A 17 13.69 2.62 -9.41
CA ASP A 17 13.97 3.25 -8.12
C ASP A 17 12.89 4.27 -7.78
N ILE A 18 12.47 4.32 -6.51
CA ILE A 18 11.58 5.37 -6.03
C ILE A 18 12.43 6.62 -5.83
N GLN A 19 11.99 7.74 -6.38
CA GLN A 19 12.70 9.01 -6.32
C GLN A 19 11.89 9.99 -5.47
N ALA A 20 12.55 10.73 -4.59
CA ALA A 20 11.90 11.77 -3.82
C ALA A 20 11.34 12.86 -4.75
N GLY A 21 10.11 13.31 -4.50
CA GLY A 21 9.43 14.31 -5.35
C GLY A 21 8.70 13.74 -6.55
N GLU A 22 8.86 12.45 -6.86
CA GLU A 22 8.20 11.79 -8.00
C GLU A 22 7.18 10.75 -7.51
N PRO A 23 6.02 10.62 -8.18
CA PRO A 23 5.04 9.60 -7.84
C PRO A 23 5.55 8.20 -8.20
N PHE A 24 5.11 7.21 -7.42
CA PHE A 24 5.27 5.79 -7.76
C PHE A 24 3.95 5.05 -7.64
N ARG A 25 3.89 3.85 -8.23
CA ARG A 25 2.71 3.00 -8.23
C ARG A 25 2.87 1.85 -7.24
N ILE A 26 1.83 1.60 -6.46
CA ILE A 26 1.70 0.37 -5.67
C ILE A 26 0.70 -0.52 -6.40
N GLU A 27 1.11 -1.75 -6.68
CA GLU A 27 0.23 -2.81 -7.17
C GLU A 27 0.06 -3.85 -6.07
N TYR A 28 -1.18 -4.23 -5.81
CA TYR A 28 -1.53 -5.10 -4.70
C TYR A 28 -2.50 -6.17 -5.16
N ASP A 29 -2.08 -7.43 -5.06
CA ASP A 29 -2.98 -8.55 -5.26
C ASP A 29 -3.94 -8.65 -4.08
N THR A 30 -5.22 -8.38 -4.34
CA THR A 30 -6.27 -8.41 -3.33
C THR A 30 -6.44 -9.78 -2.67
N GLU A 31 -5.95 -10.87 -3.29
CA GLU A 31 -5.98 -12.21 -2.71
C GLU A 31 -5.03 -12.40 -1.53
N ARG A 32 -4.13 -11.45 -1.25
CA ARG A 32 -3.34 -11.43 0.00
C ARG A 32 -4.21 -11.21 1.26
N LEU A 33 -5.35 -10.52 1.10
CA LEU A 33 -6.32 -10.28 2.19
C LEU A 33 -7.73 -10.76 1.80
N PRO A 34 -7.96 -12.07 1.67
CA PRO A 34 -9.25 -12.60 1.20
C PRO A 34 -10.36 -12.56 2.26
N GLN A 35 -10.03 -12.27 3.52
CA GLN A 35 -11.01 -12.14 4.62
C GLN A 35 -11.67 -10.76 4.59
N ASN A 36 -12.85 -10.61 5.22
CA ASN A 36 -13.61 -9.34 5.29
C ASN A 36 -13.97 -8.80 3.91
N ARG A 37 -14.64 -9.65 3.12
CA ARG A 37 -15.06 -9.36 1.75
C ARG A 37 -16.59 -9.25 1.64
N ALA A 38 -17.24 -8.68 2.65
CA ALA A 38 -18.70 -8.59 2.68
C ALA A 38 -19.27 -7.78 1.50
N GLU A 39 -20.51 -8.12 1.14
CA GLU A 39 -21.30 -7.41 0.14
C GLU A 39 -22.52 -6.74 0.77
N ARG A 40 -23.02 -5.69 0.14
CA ARG A 40 -24.26 -5.02 0.50
C ARG A 40 -25.10 -4.78 -0.76
N TYR A 41 -26.31 -5.34 -0.77
CA TYR A 41 -27.20 -5.33 -1.95
C TYR A 41 -26.55 -5.93 -3.21
N GLY A 42 -25.75 -6.99 -3.05
CA GLY A 42 -25.01 -7.65 -4.15
C GLY A 42 -23.90 -6.80 -4.75
N GLN A 43 -23.49 -5.73 -4.06
CA GLN A 43 -22.37 -4.89 -4.43
C GLN A 43 -21.24 -5.08 -3.42
N ARG A 44 -20.00 -4.95 -3.88
CA ARG A 44 -18.81 -4.92 -3.02
C ARG A 44 -19.00 -3.88 -1.91
N ALA A 45 -18.82 -4.30 -0.66
CA ALA A 45 -18.92 -3.44 0.52
C ALA A 45 -17.67 -3.55 1.41
N TRP A 46 -16.51 -3.69 0.78
CA TRP A 46 -15.19 -3.75 1.40
C TRP A 46 -14.19 -2.85 0.67
N SER A 47 -13.12 -2.47 1.36
CA SER A 47 -12.00 -1.72 0.79
C SER A 47 -10.66 -2.16 1.38
N ILE A 48 -9.62 -2.18 0.56
CA ILE A 48 -8.24 -2.33 1.01
C ILE A 48 -7.55 -0.98 0.90
N LEU A 49 -7.08 -0.48 2.04
CA LEU A 49 -6.21 0.68 2.07
C LEU A 49 -4.77 0.24 2.28
N VAL A 50 -3.85 0.85 1.53
CA VAL A 50 -2.45 0.93 1.93
C VAL A 50 -2.30 2.17 2.81
N HIS A 51 -1.67 2.00 3.96
CA HIS A 51 -1.27 3.07 4.85
C HIS A 51 0.23 3.28 4.70
N LEU A 52 0.67 4.53 4.67
CA LEU A 52 2.06 4.91 4.50
C LEU A 52 2.50 5.86 5.60
N ARG A 53 3.80 5.80 5.92
CA ARG A 53 4.50 6.79 6.71
C ARG A 53 5.81 7.17 6.03
N PHE A 54 5.97 8.45 5.75
CA PHE A 54 7.13 9.01 5.06
C PHE A 54 8.19 9.41 6.08
N HIS A 55 9.46 9.07 5.83
CA HIS A 55 10.58 9.38 6.72
C HIS A 55 11.58 10.31 6.05
N PRO A 56 12.11 11.34 6.75
CA PRO A 56 12.06 11.50 8.20
C PRO A 56 10.87 12.34 8.72
N SER A 57 10.07 12.96 7.85
CA SER A 57 9.00 13.89 8.25
C SER A 57 7.96 13.27 9.20
N GLY A 58 7.73 11.96 9.08
CA GLY A 58 6.70 11.24 9.82
C GLY A 58 5.30 11.47 9.27
N GLU A 59 5.17 12.16 8.13
CA GLU A 59 3.90 12.39 7.45
C GLU A 59 3.22 11.05 7.13
N ALA A 60 1.90 11.00 7.32
CA ALA A 60 1.11 9.80 7.05
C ALA A 60 0.29 9.99 5.77
N GLY A 61 0.23 8.93 4.96
CA GLY A 61 -0.58 8.86 3.75
C GLY A 61 -1.44 7.60 3.71
N ALA A 62 -2.39 7.56 2.78
CA ALA A 62 -3.15 6.36 2.47
C ALA A 62 -3.58 6.33 1.01
N GLY A 63 -3.70 5.13 0.44
CA GLY A 63 -4.20 4.91 -0.91
C GLY A 63 -5.18 3.74 -0.95
N ASP A 64 -6.17 3.80 -1.84
CA ASP A 64 -7.12 2.71 -2.07
C ASP A 64 -6.58 1.75 -3.13
N VAL A 65 -6.30 0.50 -2.73
CA VAL A 65 -5.83 -0.58 -3.62
C VAL A 65 -6.90 -1.65 -3.83
N SER A 66 -8.17 -1.36 -3.53
CA SER A 66 -9.30 -2.29 -3.72
C SER A 66 -9.52 -2.67 -5.19
N SER A 67 -9.02 -1.86 -6.13
CA SER A 67 -8.99 -2.15 -7.57
C SER A 67 -7.68 -2.80 -8.03
N GLY A 68 -6.77 -3.10 -7.10
CA GLY A 68 -5.48 -3.74 -7.35
C GLY A 68 -4.29 -2.79 -7.47
N ALA A 69 -4.50 -1.47 -7.45
CA ALA A 69 -3.39 -0.52 -7.46
C ALA A 69 -3.79 0.89 -7.05
N CYS A 70 -2.82 1.68 -6.60
CA CYS A 70 -2.92 3.12 -6.43
C CYS A 70 -1.60 3.81 -6.82
N GLU A 71 -1.66 5.12 -7.02
CA GLU A 71 -0.48 5.99 -7.13
C GLU A 71 -0.27 6.72 -5.82
N VAL A 72 1.00 6.97 -5.49
CA VAL A 72 1.43 7.63 -4.26
C VAL A 72 2.43 8.71 -4.62
N ASP A 73 2.12 9.94 -4.26
CA ASP A 73 3.04 11.06 -4.34
C ASP A 73 4.07 10.98 -3.20
N VAL A 74 5.34 11.23 -3.53
CA VAL A 74 6.45 11.19 -2.57
C VAL A 74 6.97 12.59 -2.35
N SER A 75 7.05 13.02 -1.09
CA SER A 75 7.61 14.34 -0.76
C SER A 75 9.11 14.38 -1.10
N ALA A 76 9.62 15.57 -1.46
CA ALA A 76 11.01 15.75 -1.86
C ALA A 76 12.04 15.48 -0.75
N ASP A 77 11.61 15.46 0.51
CA ASP A 77 12.43 15.17 1.69
C ASP A 77 12.33 13.70 2.17
N THR A 78 11.56 12.86 1.47
CA THR A 78 11.43 11.43 1.83
C THR A 78 12.69 10.66 1.45
N SER A 79 13.18 9.87 2.41
CA SER A 79 14.29 8.93 2.26
C SER A 79 13.87 7.47 2.43
N ARG A 80 12.79 7.21 3.17
CA ARG A 80 12.19 5.88 3.33
C ARG A 80 10.69 5.97 3.50
N ILE A 81 9.99 4.91 3.10
CA ILE A 81 8.55 4.77 3.27
C ILE A 81 8.29 3.49 4.05
N GLU A 82 7.60 3.60 5.17
CA GLU A 82 7.00 2.48 5.90
C GLU A 82 5.57 2.29 5.41
N LEU A 83 5.13 1.06 5.14
CA LEU A 83 3.76 0.80 4.69
C LEU A 83 3.18 -0.53 5.17
N TRP A 84 1.86 -0.58 5.24
CA TRP A 84 1.07 -1.77 5.58
C TRP A 84 -0.34 -1.67 4.98
N PHE A 85 -1.02 -2.80 4.84
CA PHE A 85 -2.34 -2.87 4.22
C PHE A 85 -3.41 -3.28 5.23
N ASN A 86 -4.61 -2.73 5.05
CA ASN A 86 -5.78 -3.04 5.86
C ASN A 86 -6.97 -3.29 4.95
N ASN A 87 -7.59 -4.45 5.06
CA ASN A 87 -8.89 -4.70 4.48
C ASN A 87 -9.98 -4.54 5.53
N THR A 88 -10.99 -3.73 5.24
CA THR A 88 -12.18 -3.54 6.07
C THR A 88 -13.45 -3.77 5.27
N ASP A 89 -14.53 -4.17 5.95
CA ASP A 89 -15.85 -4.29 5.34
C ASP A 89 -16.97 -3.62 6.14
N HIS A 90 -18.13 -3.49 5.51
CA HIS A 90 -19.33 -2.88 6.08
C HIS A 90 -19.86 -3.60 7.34
N THR A 91 -19.47 -4.85 7.59
CA THR A 91 -19.89 -5.58 8.80
C THR A 91 -19.00 -5.27 10.01
N GLY A 92 -17.96 -4.45 9.83
CA GLY A 92 -16.97 -4.14 10.86
C GLY A 92 -15.80 -5.11 10.89
N GLY A 93 -15.68 -6.00 9.90
CA GLY A 93 -14.54 -6.91 9.76
C GLY A 93 -13.25 -6.14 9.42
N SER A 94 -12.11 -6.64 9.90
CA SER A 94 -10.78 -6.07 9.60
C SER A 94 -9.71 -7.16 9.52
N SER A 95 -8.78 -7.03 8.58
CA SER A 95 -7.58 -7.88 8.47
C SER A 95 -6.42 -7.10 7.88
N TRP A 96 -5.21 -7.52 8.22
CA TRP A 96 -4.00 -6.75 7.99
C TRP A 96 -2.94 -7.53 7.24
N ASP A 97 -2.29 -6.89 6.28
CA ASP A 97 -0.99 -7.31 5.76
C ASP A 97 0.06 -6.28 6.19
N SER A 98 0.71 -6.58 7.30
CA SER A 98 1.73 -5.73 7.94
C SER A 98 3.06 -6.47 8.13
N ARG A 99 3.32 -7.51 7.32
CA ARG A 99 4.49 -8.38 7.49
C ARG A 99 4.66 -8.87 8.95
N TYR A 100 3.57 -9.38 9.53
CA TYR A 100 3.52 -9.80 10.94
C TYR A 100 3.91 -8.67 11.93
N GLY A 101 3.48 -7.43 11.65
CA GLY A 101 3.74 -6.25 12.49
C GLY A 101 5.09 -5.56 12.28
N GLN A 102 5.92 -6.03 11.34
CA GLN A 102 7.19 -5.39 10.99
C GLN A 102 7.02 -4.26 9.97
N ASN A 103 5.87 -4.23 9.28
CA ASN A 103 5.59 -3.41 8.12
C ASN A 103 6.56 -3.66 6.96
N TYR A 104 6.24 -3.10 5.80
CA TYR A 104 7.11 -3.09 4.62
C TYR A 104 7.86 -1.77 4.60
N TRP A 105 9.12 -1.83 4.14
CA TRP A 105 10.01 -0.68 4.09
C TRP A 105 10.55 -0.55 2.68
N LEU A 106 10.38 0.63 2.10
CA LEU A 106 10.89 0.99 0.79
C LEU A 106 11.93 2.10 0.96
N ASP A 107 13.07 1.94 0.28
CA ASP A 107 14.09 2.99 0.24
C ASP A 107 13.77 3.97 -0.89
N VAL A 108 13.99 5.26 -0.62
CA VAL A 108 13.74 6.34 -1.58
C VAL A 108 15.06 7.04 -1.88
N ASN A 109 15.38 7.12 -3.17
CA ASN A 109 16.56 7.81 -3.65
C ASN A 109 16.31 9.33 -3.65
N ALA A 110 17.35 10.08 -3.32
CA ALA A 110 17.30 11.53 -3.42
C ALA A 110 17.01 11.95 -4.87
N ALA A 111 16.26 13.03 -5.05
CA ALA A 111 16.05 13.63 -6.35
C ALA A 111 17.40 13.90 -7.04
N GLY A 112 17.48 13.53 -8.33
CA GLY A 112 18.65 13.75 -9.17
C GLY A 112 18.87 15.21 -9.57
#